data_AF-A0AA37NEV0-F1
#
_entry.id   AF-A0AA37NEV0-F1
#
_cell.length_a   1.000
_cell.length_b   1.000
_cell.length_c   1.000
_cell.angle_alpha   90.00
_cell.angle_beta   90.00
_cell.angle_gamma   90.00
#
_symmetry.space_group_name_H-M   'P 1'
#
loop_
_entity.id
_entity.type
_entity.pdbx_description
1 polymer ?
#
loop_
_entity_poly.entity_id
_entity_poly.type
_entity_poly.pdbx_seq_one_letter_code
_entity_poly.pdbx_strand_id
1 'polypeptide(L)'
;MDVFYRPELSVQTLLMDANTVQETAENLADYINHLMSADSVLLVRLDNQMRYKESGSWKAGNDGENGVEAVMRQWLPRLVESWNKREKLSCGELKDFCQALTPYTVPGGYLTILPICNHIRFVGFAVFGKRAEEGDWTDKELPVLRFLLSIIAVTFANKNLYEDYMLQNWVYNTMMGRMQANLYVTDIHTDQILFMNKTMQEAFGLENPVGKVCWQVLQKGIKGRCPGCPVTRLTESGEEGVYRRWEEYNTVTGRYYDNYDSLMKWTDGSTVHFQHSLDITASKKLSKEASTDELTGLLNRRGGKNRLAEMLNMARHQEEVLTVCMYDVNSLKKVNDTFGHREGDNLLRVIANMVKSVLTERDFACRLSGDEFLITFAGKTEQEADELIKLVEERLLAVRRQDRIPYELSFCTGILELKPEHTMSVTDILREVDERMYDQKRQYHMRQGKEPVLAASEAQWRLLKPEAFDYDQQYLYDALVESTDDYLYVCDMATNTFRYSRKLVEEFAFPGEVIQNAADIWRSIIHPADWERFWESNQAVSDGRTVSHEVEYRARNRKGQWIKLHCRGHVAQNSAGEPRVFAGFIANEGQWFPEWTE
;
A
#
# COMPACT_ATOMS: atom_id res chain seq x y z
N MET A 1 64.74 -36.19 -36.77
CA MET A 1 63.97 -35.00 -36.35
C MET A 1 62.54 -35.48 -36.18
N ASP A 2 62.22 -36.03 -35.02
CA ASP A 2 60.86 -36.46 -34.69
C ASP A 2 60.38 -35.58 -33.53
N VAL A 3 59.69 -34.50 -33.89
CA VAL A 3 58.95 -33.68 -32.92
C VAL A 3 57.57 -34.32 -32.82
N PHE A 4 57.37 -35.17 -31.82
CA PHE A 4 56.05 -35.69 -31.47
C PHE A 4 55.19 -34.53 -30.94
N TYR A 5 54.22 -34.07 -31.73
CA TYR A 5 53.14 -33.21 -31.26
C TYR A 5 52.22 -34.05 -30.35
N ARG A 6 52.19 -33.75 -29.05
CA ARG A 6 51.21 -34.33 -28.10
C ARG A 6 50.05 -33.35 -27.92
N PRO A 7 48.83 -33.66 -28.40
CA PRO A 7 47.67 -32.79 -28.26
C PRO A 7 47.28 -32.53 -26.79
N GLU A 8 47.65 -33.44 -25.87
CA GLU A 8 47.29 -33.38 -24.45
C GLU A 8 48.00 -32.26 -23.65
N LEU A 9 49.04 -31.64 -24.22
CA LEU A 9 49.87 -30.62 -23.57
C LEU A 9 49.81 -29.28 -24.30
N SER A 10 48.65 -28.98 -24.89
CA SER A 10 48.45 -27.72 -25.61
C SER A 10 48.10 -26.58 -24.65
N VAL A 11 48.43 -25.34 -25.04
CA VAL A 11 47.93 -24.13 -24.38
C VAL A 11 46.39 -24.12 -24.30
N GLN A 12 45.72 -24.84 -25.20
CA GLN A 12 44.27 -25.02 -25.20
C GLN A 12 43.79 -25.83 -23.99
N THR A 13 44.50 -26.87 -23.58
CA THR A 13 44.23 -27.67 -22.36
C THR A 13 44.36 -26.81 -21.10
N LEU A 14 45.31 -25.88 -21.09
CA LEU A 14 45.51 -24.90 -20.02
C LEU A 14 44.38 -23.85 -19.95
N LEU A 15 43.66 -23.61 -21.06
CA LEU A 15 42.66 -22.55 -21.23
C LEU A 15 41.21 -23.02 -21.17
N MET A 16 40.90 -24.19 -21.74
CA MET A 16 39.52 -24.60 -22.08
C MET A 16 39.02 -25.81 -21.28
N ASP A 17 39.90 -26.72 -20.85
CA ASP A 17 39.47 -27.99 -20.24
C ASP A 17 39.45 -27.96 -18.70
N ALA A 18 40.07 -26.96 -18.06
CA ALA A 18 40.12 -26.82 -16.61
C ALA A 18 38.87 -26.11 -16.04
N ASN A 19 38.03 -26.87 -15.33
CA ASN A 19 36.83 -26.38 -14.67
C ASN A 19 37.15 -25.64 -13.37
N THR A 20 38.20 -26.04 -12.65
CA THR A 20 38.59 -25.46 -11.34
C THR A 20 39.94 -24.76 -11.37
N VAL A 21 40.22 -23.91 -10.37
CA VAL A 21 41.55 -23.29 -10.21
C VAL A 21 42.60 -24.35 -9.83
N GLN A 22 42.19 -25.43 -9.13
CA GLN A 22 43.02 -26.59 -8.81
C GLN A 22 43.52 -27.31 -10.07
N GLU A 23 42.61 -27.72 -10.96
CA GLU A 23 42.96 -28.34 -12.25
C GLU A 23 43.84 -27.40 -13.10
N THR A 24 43.60 -26.09 -13.04
CA THR A 24 44.43 -25.10 -13.72
C THR A 24 45.87 -25.11 -13.19
N ALA A 25 46.06 -25.28 -11.87
CA ALA A 25 47.38 -25.31 -11.24
C ALA A 25 48.14 -26.61 -11.58
N GLU A 26 47.45 -27.74 -11.61
CA GLU A 26 47.99 -29.05 -12.01
C GLU A 26 48.43 -29.04 -13.48
N ASN A 27 47.55 -28.61 -14.39
CA ASN A 27 47.86 -28.50 -15.81
C ASN A 27 49.03 -27.53 -16.07
N LEU A 28 49.09 -26.43 -15.30
CA LEU A 28 50.20 -25.49 -15.38
C LEU A 28 51.51 -26.10 -14.90
N ALA A 29 51.48 -26.86 -13.81
CA ALA A 29 52.66 -27.56 -13.31
C ALA A 29 53.17 -28.59 -14.30
N ASP A 30 52.29 -29.41 -14.87
CA ASP A 30 52.65 -30.41 -15.89
C ASP A 30 53.28 -29.73 -17.12
N TYR A 31 52.67 -28.65 -17.61
CA TYR A 31 53.21 -27.90 -18.74
C TYR A 31 54.58 -27.28 -18.45
N ILE A 32 54.75 -26.67 -17.28
CA ILE A 32 56.02 -26.06 -16.87
C ILE A 32 57.11 -27.13 -16.73
N ASN A 33 56.82 -28.27 -16.10
CA ASN A 33 57.76 -29.37 -15.86
C ASN A 33 58.32 -30.01 -17.14
N HIS A 34 57.67 -29.80 -18.29
CA HIS A 34 58.23 -30.19 -19.59
C HIS A 34 59.26 -29.21 -20.15
N LEU A 35 59.26 -27.96 -19.68
CA LEU A 35 60.13 -26.88 -20.16
C LEU A 35 61.23 -26.50 -19.17
N MET A 36 60.94 -26.61 -17.87
CA MET A 36 61.81 -26.22 -16.76
C MET A 36 61.35 -26.96 -15.49
N SER A 37 62.24 -27.14 -14.51
CA SER A 37 61.86 -27.80 -13.27
C SER A 37 61.08 -26.87 -12.34
N ALA A 38 59.85 -27.26 -11.99
CA ALA A 38 59.04 -26.64 -10.96
C ALA A 38 58.63 -27.69 -9.92
N ASP A 39 58.79 -27.36 -8.65
CA ASP A 39 58.45 -28.28 -7.56
C ASP A 39 57.12 -27.98 -6.88
N SER A 40 56.65 -26.74 -7.00
CA SER A 40 55.32 -26.35 -6.53
C SER A 40 54.76 -25.21 -7.35
N VAL A 41 53.46 -25.25 -7.60
CA VAL A 41 52.67 -24.19 -8.23
C VAL A 41 51.49 -23.89 -7.33
N LEU A 42 51.29 -22.63 -6.96
CA LEU A 42 50.08 -22.18 -6.28
C LEU A 42 49.48 -21.04 -7.09
N LEU A 43 48.22 -21.18 -7.50
CA LEU A 43 47.43 -20.16 -8.15
C LEU A 43 46.40 -19.63 -7.18
N VAL A 44 46.28 -18.30 -7.07
CA VAL A 44 45.23 -17.65 -6.29
C VAL A 44 44.43 -16.76 -7.20
N ARG A 45 43.12 -17.04 -7.32
CA ARG A 45 42.16 -16.25 -8.08
C ARG A 45 41.43 -15.27 -7.17
N LEU A 46 41.30 -14.03 -7.62
CA LEU A 46 40.52 -12.99 -6.96
C LEU A 46 39.24 -12.70 -7.72
N ASP A 47 38.21 -12.23 -7.00
CA ASP A 47 36.99 -11.73 -7.62
C ASP A 47 37.17 -10.31 -8.19
N ASN A 48 36.11 -9.77 -8.80
CA ASN A 48 36.14 -8.43 -9.38
C ASN A 48 36.30 -7.30 -8.33
N GLN A 49 36.09 -7.59 -7.04
CA GLN A 49 36.30 -6.66 -5.93
C GLN A 49 37.66 -6.88 -5.25
N MET A 50 38.57 -7.64 -5.87
CA MET A 50 39.90 -7.95 -5.35
C MET A 50 39.88 -8.76 -4.04
N ARG A 51 38.83 -9.55 -3.82
CA ARG A 51 38.70 -10.46 -2.67
C ARG A 51 39.12 -11.87 -3.07
N TYR A 52 39.60 -12.64 -2.09
CA TYR A 52 39.93 -14.05 -2.29
C TYR A 52 38.68 -14.79 -2.78
N LYS A 53 38.82 -15.54 -3.86
CA LYS A 53 37.74 -16.36 -4.43
C LYS A 53 38.03 -17.85 -4.29
N GLU A 54 39.18 -18.26 -4.81
CA GLU A 54 39.57 -19.67 -4.88
C GLU A 54 41.09 -19.75 -5.09
N SER A 55 41.69 -20.87 -4.70
CA SER A 55 43.07 -21.19 -5.02
C SER A 55 43.21 -22.64 -5.48
N GLY A 56 44.29 -22.91 -6.19
CA GLY A 56 44.67 -24.25 -6.63
C GLY A 56 46.16 -24.43 -6.46
N SER A 57 46.59 -25.60 -6.01
CA SER A 57 48.01 -25.86 -5.77
C SER A 57 48.43 -27.25 -6.22
N TRP A 58 49.61 -27.34 -6.80
CA TRP A 58 50.28 -28.57 -7.14
C TRP A 58 51.66 -28.62 -6.46
N LYS A 59 52.08 -29.79 -5.99
CA LYS A 59 53.39 -30.01 -5.37
C LYS A 59 53.96 -31.37 -5.79
N ALA A 60 55.24 -31.42 -6.13
CA ALA A 60 55.88 -32.66 -6.55
C ALA A 60 55.84 -33.71 -5.41
N GLY A 61 55.13 -34.82 -5.64
CA GLY A 61 55.07 -35.97 -4.72
C GLY A 61 54.02 -35.92 -3.61
N ASN A 62 53.09 -34.95 -3.61
CA ASN A 62 51.92 -34.94 -2.73
C ASN A 62 50.85 -33.95 -3.23
N ASP A 63 49.58 -34.24 -2.98
CA ASP A 63 48.49 -33.27 -3.24
C ASP A 63 48.49 -32.18 -2.15
N GLY A 64 48.25 -30.92 -2.55
CA GLY A 64 48.40 -29.74 -1.70
C GLY A 64 47.44 -29.66 -0.50
N GLU A 65 47.91 -29.09 0.60
CA GLU A 65 47.14 -28.88 1.84
C GLU A 65 46.12 -27.73 1.75
N ASN A 66 45.00 -27.85 2.49
CA ASN A 66 43.99 -26.81 2.68
C ASN A 66 44.46 -25.74 3.68
N GLY A 67 44.32 -24.45 3.35
CA GLY A 67 44.62 -23.34 4.29
C GLY A 67 45.01 -21.99 3.68
N VAL A 68 45.24 -21.94 2.36
CA VAL A 68 45.66 -20.73 1.63
C VAL A 68 44.73 -19.53 1.89
N GLU A 69 43.43 -19.77 2.04
CA GLU A 69 42.45 -18.73 2.35
C GLU A 69 42.79 -17.92 3.61
N ALA A 70 43.30 -18.56 4.67
CA ALA A 70 43.65 -17.85 5.91
C ALA A 70 44.83 -16.91 5.72
N VAL A 71 45.86 -17.36 4.97
CA VAL A 71 47.01 -16.53 4.58
C VAL A 71 46.54 -15.36 3.70
N MET A 72 45.62 -15.64 2.77
CA MET A 72 45.04 -14.64 1.90
C MET A 72 44.21 -13.61 2.65
N ARG A 73 43.38 -14.00 3.61
CA ARG A 73 42.63 -13.07 4.45
C ARG A 73 43.55 -12.11 5.21
N GLN A 74 44.71 -12.58 5.63
CA GLN A 74 45.71 -11.77 6.32
C GLN A 74 46.45 -10.81 5.38
N TRP A 75 46.92 -11.28 4.23
CA TRP A 75 47.87 -10.54 3.38
C TRP A 75 47.24 -9.81 2.19
N LEU A 76 46.05 -10.23 1.74
CA LEU A 76 45.42 -9.69 0.53
C LEU A 76 45.18 -8.18 0.58
N PRO A 77 44.69 -7.57 1.68
CA PRO A 77 44.52 -6.12 1.74
C PRO A 77 45.81 -5.36 1.45
N ARG A 78 46.93 -5.84 2.02
CA ARG A 78 48.25 -5.23 1.85
C ARG A 78 48.81 -5.45 0.44
N LEU A 79 48.63 -6.64 -0.14
CA LEU A 79 49.02 -6.95 -1.53
C LEU A 79 48.24 -6.09 -2.54
N VAL A 80 46.94 -5.93 -2.35
CA VAL A 80 46.07 -5.11 -3.21
C VAL A 80 46.44 -3.64 -3.11
N GLU A 81 46.70 -3.14 -1.89
CA GLU A 81 47.17 -1.77 -1.69
C GLU A 81 48.51 -1.50 -2.37
N SER A 82 49.49 -2.39 -2.16
CA SER A 82 50.82 -2.34 -2.79
C SER A 82 50.69 -2.30 -4.32
N TRP A 83 49.83 -3.15 -4.90
CA TRP A 83 49.57 -3.15 -6.34
C TRP A 83 48.94 -1.85 -6.84
N ASN A 84 47.86 -1.39 -6.19
CA ASN A 84 47.14 -0.18 -6.60
C ASN A 84 47.99 1.08 -6.51
N LYS A 85 48.84 1.19 -5.48
CA LYS A 85 49.75 2.32 -5.28
C LYS A 85 51.08 2.19 -6.02
N ARG A 86 51.34 1.06 -6.68
CA ARG A 86 52.65 0.69 -7.26
C ARG A 86 53.80 0.76 -6.24
N GLU A 87 53.50 0.51 -4.98
CA GLU A 87 54.46 0.49 -3.87
C GLU A 87 55.05 -0.91 -3.70
N LYS A 88 56.35 -1.02 -3.40
CA LYS A 88 56.98 -2.30 -3.08
C LYS A 88 56.76 -2.65 -1.61
N LEU A 89 56.51 -3.92 -1.31
CA LEU A 89 56.58 -4.43 0.06
C LEU A 89 58.01 -4.29 0.60
N SER A 90 58.14 -4.02 1.90
CA SER A 90 59.43 -4.00 2.59
C SER A 90 60.06 -5.39 2.66
N CYS A 91 61.39 -5.46 2.88
CA CYS A 91 62.08 -6.74 3.01
C CYS A 91 61.55 -7.60 4.16
N GLY A 92 61.06 -6.97 5.25
CA GLY A 92 60.42 -7.66 6.37
C GLY A 92 59.05 -8.24 5.97
N GLU A 93 58.20 -7.43 5.37
CA GLU A 93 56.88 -7.86 4.88
C GLU A 93 56.98 -9.00 3.85
N LEU A 94 57.95 -8.92 2.93
CA LEU A 94 58.20 -9.99 1.96
C LEU A 94 58.65 -11.28 2.64
N LYS A 95 59.52 -11.19 3.65
CA LYS A 95 59.99 -12.37 4.39
C LYS A 95 58.85 -13.05 5.14
N ASP A 96 58.01 -12.27 5.82
CA ASP A 96 56.86 -12.78 6.57
C ASP A 96 55.81 -13.40 5.65
N PHE A 97 55.57 -12.78 4.48
CA PHE A 97 54.66 -13.30 3.47
C PHE A 97 55.18 -14.61 2.86
N CYS A 98 56.46 -14.68 2.49
CA CYS A 98 57.09 -15.91 1.99
C CYS A 98 57.07 -17.03 3.06
N GLN A 99 57.27 -16.68 4.33
CA GLN A 99 57.17 -17.63 5.44
C GLN A 99 55.76 -18.20 5.57
N ALA A 100 54.73 -17.36 5.44
CA ALA A 100 53.33 -17.80 5.45
C ALA A 100 52.97 -18.72 4.26
N LEU A 101 53.69 -18.61 3.14
CA LEU A 101 53.51 -19.45 1.95
C LEU A 101 54.35 -20.75 1.96
N THR A 102 55.27 -20.90 2.91
CA THR A 102 56.18 -22.05 3.00
C THR A 102 55.45 -23.41 3.09
N PRO A 103 54.31 -23.56 3.80
CA PRO A 103 53.57 -24.83 3.81
C PRO A 103 53.11 -25.29 2.42
N TYR A 104 52.78 -24.34 1.54
CA TYR A 104 52.27 -24.60 0.18
C TYR A 104 53.36 -24.71 -0.88
N THR A 105 54.63 -24.60 -0.49
CA THR A 105 55.79 -24.65 -1.37
C THR A 105 56.82 -25.65 -0.85
N VAL A 106 57.97 -25.80 -1.53
CA VAL A 106 59.05 -26.68 -1.06
C VAL A 106 59.90 -25.97 0.01
N PRO A 107 60.05 -26.54 1.22
CA PRO A 107 60.87 -25.96 2.27
C PRO A 107 62.33 -25.80 1.86
N GLY A 108 62.92 -24.62 2.12
CA GLY A 108 64.32 -24.33 1.82
C GLY A 108 64.65 -24.14 0.33
N GLY A 109 63.66 -24.22 -0.55
CA GLY A 109 63.79 -23.92 -1.98
C GLY A 109 63.63 -22.44 -2.31
N TYR A 110 63.79 -22.12 -3.59
CA TYR A 110 63.57 -20.77 -4.13
C TYR A 110 62.09 -20.56 -4.43
N LEU A 111 61.55 -19.40 -4.03
CA LEU A 111 60.15 -19.04 -4.19
C LEU A 111 60.04 -17.76 -5.00
N THR A 112 59.27 -17.80 -6.09
CA THR A 112 58.96 -16.64 -6.92
C THR A 112 57.46 -16.38 -6.94
N ILE A 113 57.07 -15.13 -6.67
CA ILE A 113 55.68 -14.67 -6.69
C ILE A 113 55.48 -13.77 -7.90
N LEU A 114 54.52 -14.11 -8.75
CA LEU A 114 54.21 -13.38 -9.97
C LEU A 114 52.74 -12.94 -9.99
N PRO A 115 52.44 -11.70 -10.40
CA PRO A 115 51.06 -11.26 -10.57
C PRO A 115 50.42 -11.98 -11.76
N ILE A 116 49.15 -12.36 -11.61
CA ILE A 116 48.28 -12.76 -12.71
C ILE A 116 47.50 -11.52 -13.08
N CYS A 117 47.91 -10.87 -14.16
CA CYS A 117 47.28 -9.66 -14.65
C CYS A 117 47.14 -9.68 -16.16
N ASN A 118 46.03 -9.13 -16.66
CA ASN A 118 45.95 -8.67 -18.05
C ASN A 118 46.42 -7.21 -18.13
N HIS A 119 46.48 -6.63 -19.34
CA HIS A 119 46.97 -5.25 -19.55
C HIS A 119 46.24 -4.16 -18.74
N ILE A 120 45.09 -4.46 -18.14
CA ILE A 120 44.19 -3.50 -17.49
C ILE A 120 43.94 -3.86 -16.01
N ARG A 121 44.09 -5.12 -15.60
CA ARG A 121 43.59 -5.62 -14.31
C ARG A 121 44.42 -6.75 -13.72
N PHE A 122 44.66 -6.68 -12.42
CA PHE A 122 45.16 -7.77 -11.60
C PHE A 122 44.01 -8.67 -11.16
N VAL A 123 44.11 -9.97 -11.43
CA VAL A 123 43.04 -10.96 -11.20
C VAL A 123 43.47 -12.09 -10.26
N GLY A 124 44.71 -12.03 -9.77
CA GLY A 124 45.29 -13.07 -8.94
C GLY A 124 46.81 -12.99 -8.86
N PHE A 125 47.43 -13.97 -8.23
CA PHE A 125 48.87 -14.17 -8.31
C PHE A 125 49.18 -15.67 -8.35
N ALA A 126 50.39 -15.97 -8.81
CA ALA A 126 50.95 -17.29 -8.82
C ALA A 126 52.22 -17.34 -7.96
N VAL A 127 52.43 -18.45 -7.29
CA VAL A 127 53.65 -18.75 -6.54
C VAL A 127 54.28 -19.99 -7.15
N PHE A 128 55.54 -19.88 -7.53
CA PHE A 128 56.33 -20.96 -8.09
C PHE A 128 57.49 -21.29 -7.15
N GLY A 129 57.62 -22.56 -6.81
CA GLY A 129 58.71 -23.09 -6.00
C GLY A 129 59.65 -23.96 -6.81
N LYS A 130 60.94 -23.90 -6.49
CA LYS A 130 62.01 -24.69 -7.11
C LYS A 130 62.95 -25.20 -6.02
N ARG A 131 63.40 -26.46 -6.08
CA ARG A 131 64.34 -27.04 -5.12
C ARG A 131 65.65 -26.25 -5.08
N ALA A 132 66.27 -26.19 -3.90
CA ALA A 132 67.57 -25.54 -3.71
C ALA A 132 68.67 -26.11 -4.64
N GLU A 133 68.60 -27.41 -4.94
CA GLU A 133 69.55 -28.13 -5.81
C GLU A 133 69.49 -27.69 -7.28
N GLU A 134 68.35 -27.13 -7.72
CA GLU A 134 68.13 -26.73 -9.10
C GLU A 134 68.48 -25.26 -9.39
N GLY A 135 68.84 -24.51 -8.35
CA GLY A 135 69.09 -23.07 -8.42
C GLY A 135 67.82 -22.23 -8.55
N ASP A 136 67.98 -20.91 -8.43
CA ASP A 136 66.87 -19.94 -8.55
C ASP A 136 66.36 -19.84 -10.00
N TRP A 137 65.19 -19.20 -10.16
CA TRP A 137 64.58 -18.90 -11.45
C TRP A 137 65.46 -17.96 -12.28
N THR A 138 65.77 -18.38 -13.50
CA THR A 138 66.66 -17.64 -14.41
C THR A 138 65.91 -16.54 -15.18
N ASP A 139 66.67 -15.56 -15.71
CA ASP A 139 66.16 -14.51 -16.58
C ASP A 139 65.51 -15.04 -17.89
N LYS A 140 65.71 -16.31 -18.22
CA LYS A 140 65.07 -16.98 -19.37
C LYS A 140 63.77 -17.70 -19.00
N GLU A 141 63.64 -18.19 -17.77
CA GLU A 141 62.45 -18.91 -17.28
C GLU A 141 61.34 -17.92 -16.87
N LEU A 142 61.69 -16.81 -16.21
CA LEU A 142 60.71 -15.82 -15.72
C LEU A 142 59.80 -15.24 -16.83
N PRO A 143 60.29 -14.89 -18.03
CA PRO A 143 59.42 -14.44 -19.13
C PRO A 143 58.40 -15.48 -19.57
N VAL A 144 58.77 -16.77 -19.56
CA VAL A 144 57.88 -17.88 -19.94
C VAL A 144 56.75 -18.02 -18.93
N LEU A 145 57.06 -17.99 -17.63
CA LEU A 145 56.05 -18.00 -16.57
C LEU A 145 55.09 -16.83 -16.70
N ARG A 146 55.60 -15.60 -16.90
CA ARG A 146 54.76 -14.41 -17.09
C ARG A 146 53.84 -14.54 -18.31
N PHE A 147 54.31 -15.12 -19.40
CA PHE A 147 53.48 -15.38 -20.58
C PHE A 147 52.33 -16.35 -20.26
N LEU A 148 52.62 -17.48 -19.60
CA LEU A 148 51.59 -18.44 -19.18
C LEU A 148 50.56 -17.83 -18.21
N LEU A 149 51.01 -16.99 -17.28
CA LEU A 149 50.09 -16.27 -16.39
C LEU A 149 49.23 -15.24 -17.12
N SER A 150 49.73 -14.61 -18.17
CA SER A 150 48.93 -13.68 -18.98
C SER A 150 47.76 -14.38 -19.68
N ILE A 151 47.96 -15.65 -20.05
CA ILE A 151 46.94 -16.52 -20.64
C ILE A 151 45.90 -16.89 -19.58
N ILE A 152 46.33 -17.35 -18.40
CA ILE A 152 45.45 -17.67 -17.25
C ILE A 152 44.65 -16.44 -16.80
N ALA A 153 45.25 -15.24 -16.88
CA ALA A 153 44.57 -13.99 -16.53
C ALA A 153 43.31 -13.74 -17.37
N VAL A 154 43.31 -14.14 -18.65
CA VAL A 154 42.12 -14.03 -19.53
C VAL A 154 41.03 -14.98 -19.06
N THR A 155 41.37 -16.24 -18.75
CA THR A 155 40.40 -17.24 -18.26
C THR A 155 39.77 -16.82 -16.94
N PHE A 156 40.58 -16.36 -15.98
CA PHE A 156 40.06 -15.92 -14.67
C PHE A 156 39.16 -14.68 -14.81
N ALA A 157 39.53 -13.73 -15.67
CA ALA A 157 38.70 -12.56 -15.96
C ALA A 157 37.35 -12.96 -16.57
N ASN A 158 37.32 -13.88 -17.53
CA ASN A 158 36.09 -14.38 -18.13
C ASN A 158 35.20 -15.14 -17.13
N LYS A 159 35.78 -15.99 -16.27
CA LYS A 159 35.03 -16.67 -15.20
C LYS A 159 34.41 -15.65 -14.24
N ASN A 160 35.14 -14.60 -13.84
CA ASN A 160 34.59 -13.54 -12.98
C ASN A 160 33.43 -12.78 -13.64
N LEU A 161 33.55 -12.43 -14.92
CA LEU A 161 32.49 -11.75 -15.68
C LEU A 161 31.21 -12.60 -15.77
N TYR A 162 31.37 -13.90 -16.03
CA TYR A 162 30.25 -14.82 -16.13
C TYR A 162 29.53 -14.98 -14.78
N GLU A 163 30.27 -15.15 -13.68
CA GLU A 163 29.70 -15.27 -12.34
C GLU A 163 28.92 -14.01 -11.92
N ASP A 164 29.46 -12.81 -12.17
CA ASP A 164 28.78 -11.55 -11.88
C ASP A 164 27.48 -11.39 -12.69
N TYR A 165 27.53 -11.74 -13.98
CA TYR A 165 26.36 -11.72 -14.86
C TYR A 165 25.26 -12.69 -14.38
N MET A 166 25.65 -13.91 -13.98
CA MET A 166 24.71 -14.90 -13.46
C MET A 166 24.10 -14.46 -12.13
N LEU A 167 24.88 -13.84 -11.24
CA LEU A 167 24.38 -13.30 -9.97
C LEU A 167 23.37 -12.16 -10.21
N GLN A 168 23.69 -11.22 -11.09
CA GLN A 168 22.78 -10.10 -11.43
C GLN A 168 21.47 -10.60 -12.02
N ASN A 169 21.52 -11.53 -12.99
CA ASN A 169 20.33 -12.15 -13.57
C ASN A 169 19.53 -12.94 -12.54
N TRP A 170 20.19 -13.68 -11.65
CA TRP A 170 19.52 -14.44 -10.59
C TRP A 170 18.80 -13.51 -9.61
N VAL A 171 19.45 -12.43 -9.15
CA VAL A 171 18.84 -11.43 -8.27
C VAL A 171 17.64 -10.77 -8.94
N TYR A 172 17.80 -10.32 -10.19
CA TYR A 172 16.72 -9.70 -10.96
C TYR A 172 15.52 -10.64 -11.12
N ASN A 173 15.73 -11.87 -11.60
CA ASN A 173 14.66 -12.84 -11.80
C ASN A 173 14.00 -13.26 -10.48
N THR A 174 14.77 -13.40 -9.40
CA THR A 174 14.25 -13.75 -8.08
C THR A 174 13.41 -12.61 -7.49
N MET A 175 13.86 -11.37 -7.64
CA MET A 175 13.09 -10.20 -7.21
C MET A 175 11.79 -10.09 -8.02
N MET A 176 11.88 -10.06 -9.35
CA MET A 176 10.72 -9.94 -10.23
C MET A 176 9.71 -11.07 -10.05
N GLY A 177 10.17 -12.30 -9.79
CA GLY A 177 9.32 -13.47 -9.57
C GLY A 177 8.70 -13.57 -8.17
N ARG A 178 9.16 -12.80 -7.19
CA ARG A 178 8.58 -12.74 -5.83
C ARG A 178 7.79 -11.47 -5.55
N MET A 179 7.77 -10.52 -6.49
CA MET A 179 6.93 -9.34 -6.38
C MET A 179 5.45 -9.74 -6.39
N GLN A 180 4.66 -9.17 -5.49
CA GLN A 180 3.19 -9.33 -5.44
C GLN A 180 2.50 -8.43 -6.49
N ALA A 181 3.10 -8.36 -7.67
CA ALA A 181 2.76 -7.47 -8.76
C ALA A 181 2.78 -8.26 -10.05
N ASN A 182 1.73 -8.09 -10.87
CA ASN A 182 1.72 -8.63 -12.22
C ASN A 182 2.48 -7.67 -13.13
N LEU A 183 3.56 -8.14 -13.77
CA LEU A 183 4.40 -7.32 -14.64
C LEU A 183 4.50 -7.93 -16.02
N TYR A 184 4.35 -7.12 -17.06
CA TYR A 184 4.70 -7.51 -18.42
C TYR A 184 5.11 -6.32 -19.28
N VAL A 185 5.81 -6.63 -20.36
CA VAL A 185 6.27 -5.68 -21.37
C VAL A 185 5.74 -6.12 -22.72
N THR A 186 5.26 -5.19 -23.53
CA THR A 186 4.83 -5.44 -24.91
C THR A 186 5.46 -4.50 -25.91
N ASP A 187 5.64 -4.99 -27.12
CA ASP A 187 5.91 -4.15 -28.28
C ASP A 187 4.70 -3.24 -28.58
N ILE A 188 4.96 -1.94 -28.77
CA ILE A 188 3.90 -0.92 -28.93
C ILE A 188 3.18 -0.97 -30.28
N HIS A 189 3.71 -1.70 -31.26
CA HIS A 189 3.15 -1.79 -32.61
C HIS A 189 2.41 -3.11 -32.83
N THR A 190 2.94 -4.20 -32.30
CA THR A 190 2.46 -5.56 -32.52
C THR A 190 1.68 -6.14 -31.34
N ASP A 191 1.72 -5.47 -30.18
CA ASP A 191 1.12 -5.93 -28.92
C ASP A 191 1.68 -7.28 -28.43
N GLN A 192 2.81 -7.72 -28.98
CA GLN A 192 3.47 -8.96 -28.58
C GLN A 192 4.15 -8.80 -27.22
N ILE A 193 3.96 -9.79 -26.36
CA ILE A 193 4.58 -9.84 -25.04
C ILE A 193 6.07 -10.13 -25.22
N LEU A 194 6.91 -9.21 -24.74
CA LEU A 194 8.37 -9.33 -24.75
C LEU A 194 8.90 -9.91 -23.43
N PHE A 195 8.23 -9.61 -22.34
CA PHE A 195 8.56 -10.11 -21.00
C PHE A 195 7.29 -10.24 -20.16
N MET A 196 7.24 -11.22 -19.27
CA MET A 196 6.20 -11.37 -18.26
C MET A 196 6.78 -12.04 -17.02
N ASN A 197 6.58 -11.45 -15.84
CA ASN A 197 7.10 -12.04 -14.61
C ASN A 197 6.31 -13.30 -14.20
N LYS A 198 6.93 -14.10 -13.33
CA LYS A 198 6.35 -15.37 -12.86
C LYS A 198 5.00 -15.18 -12.14
N THR A 199 4.87 -14.13 -11.34
CA THR A 199 3.61 -13.78 -10.65
C THR A 199 2.45 -13.64 -11.63
N MET A 200 2.64 -12.91 -12.73
CA MET A 200 1.60 -12.74 -13.75
C MET A 200 1.34 -14.03 -14.52
N GLN A 201 2.39 -14.79 -14.86
CA GLN A 201 2.23 -16.10 -15.51
C GLN A 201 1.35 -17.05 -14.68
N GLU A 202 1.58 -17.13 -13.39
CA GLU A 202 0.78 -17.95 -12.46
C GLU A 202 -0.65 -17.41 -12.32
N ALA A 203 -0.82 -16.09 -12.16
CA ALA A 203 -2.13 -15.47 -12.01
C ALA A 203 -3.03 -15.67 -13.24
N PHE A 204 -2.45 -15.69 -14.44
CA PHE A 204 -3.16 -15.85 -15.71
C PHE A 204 -3.10 -17.27 -16.29
N GLY A 205 -2.39 -18.20 -15.65
CA GLY A 205 -2.25 -19.59 -16.12
C GLY A 205 -1.48 -19.73 -17.44
N LEU A 206 -0.42 -18.96 -17.63
CA LEU A 206 0.37 -18.91 -18.87
C LEU A 206 1.79 -19.46 -18.65
N GLU A 207 2.16 -20.55 -19.34
CA GLU A 207 3.52 -21.11 -19.24
C GLU A 207 4.54 -20.45 -20.18
N ASN A 208 4.10 -20.03 -21.37
CA ASN A 208 4.96 -19.42 -22.40
C ASN A 208 4.23 -18.23 -23.03
N PRO A 209 4.20 -17.05 -22.37
CA PRO A 209 3.48 -15.88 -22.86
C PRO A 209 4.27 -15.06 -23.89
N VAL A 210 5.61 -15.16 -23.90
CA VAL A 210 6.48 -14.36 -24.78
C VAL A 210 6.18 -14.67 -26.26
N GLY A 211 6.09 -13.63 -27.08
CA GLY A 211 5.74 -13.68 -28.49
C GLY A 211 4.23 -13.76 -28.78
N LYS A 212 3.39 -13.99 -27.77
CA LYS A 212 1.92 -13.96 -27.92
C LYS A 212 1.41 -12.52 -27.84
N VAL A 213 0.28 -12.27 -28.47
CA VAL A 213 -0.39 -10.96 -28.44
C VAL A 213 -1.15 -10.80 -27.12
N CYS A 214 -0.94 -9.69 -26.41
CA CYS A 214 -1.41 -9.51 -25.03
C CYS A 214 -2.93 -9.67 -24.87
N TRP A 215 -3.72 -9.00 -25.71
CA TRP A 215 -5.18 -9.01 -25.62
C TRP A 215 -5.81 -10.37 -26.00
N GLN A 216 -5.08 -11.23 -26.70
CA GLN A 216 -5.55 -12.59 -27.04
C GLN A 216 -5.45 -13.56 -25.87
N VAL A 217 -4.47 -13.36 -24.99
CA VAL A 217 -4.18 -14.28 -23.88
C VAL A 217 -4.64 -13.74 -22.53
N LEU A 218 -4.78 -12.42 -22.40
CA LEU A 218 -5.16 -11.77 -21.14
C LEU A 218 -6.67 -11.49 -21.02
N GLN A 219 -7.44 -11.58 -22.11
CA GLN A 219 -8.88 -11.29 -22.11
C GLN A 219 -9.64 -12.27 -23.02
N LYS A 220 -10.88 -12.61 -22.64
CA LYS A 220 -11.79 -13.46 -23.43
C LYS A 220 -12.71 -12.61 -24.30
N GLY A 221 -12.90 -13.04 -25.54
CA GLY A 221 -13.95 -12.50 -26.43
C GLY A 221 -13.63 -11.16 -27.10
N ILE A 222 -12.41 -10.65 -26.97
CA ILE A 222 -11.97 -9.42 -27.65
C ILE A 222 -11.18 -9.71 -28.92
N LYS A 223 -11.33 -8.83 -29.93
CA LYS A 223 -10.73 -8.98 -31.28
C LYS A 223 -9.62 -7.98 -31.58
N GLY A 224 -9.21 -7.20 -30.59
CA GLY A 224 -8.20 -6.15 -30.69
C GLY A 224 -7.81 -5.66 -29.30
N ARG A 225 -7.06 -4.57 -29.23
CA ARG A 225 -6.65 -3.94 -27.96
C ARG A 225 -7.84 -3.75 -27.02
N CYS A 226 -7.60 -3.98 -25.73
CA CYS A 226 -8.63 -3.86 -24.70
C CYS A 226 -9.29 -2.45 -24.74
N PRO A 227 -10.60 -2.32 -24.49
CA PRO A 227 -11.30 -1.03 -24.58
C PRO A 227 -10.70 0.10 -23.72
N GLY A 228 -10.04 -0.24 -22.61
CA GLY A 228 -9.38 0.71 -21.71
C GLY A 228 -7.87 0.88 -21.92
N CYS A 229 -7.27 0.15 -22.87
CA CYS A 229 -5.82 0.07 -23.05
C CYS A 229 -5.22 1.47 -23.34
N PRO A 230 -4.30 1.98 -22.50
CA PRO A 230 -3.77 3.33 -22.63
C PRO A 230 -2.64 3.43 -23.66
N VAL A 231 -2.15 2.33 -24.24
CA VAL A 231 -1.00 2.29 -25.15
C VAL A 231 -1.11 3.31 -26.28
N THR A 232 -2.27 3.40 -26.95
CA THR A 232 -2.48 4.36 -28.05
C THR A 232 -2.30 5.80 -27.58
N ARG A 233 -2.89 6.15 -26.42
CA ARG A 233 -2.78 7.49 -25.84
C ARG A 233 -1.36 7.80 -25.37
N LEU A 234 -0.66 6.80 -24.83
CA LEU A 234 0.74 6.92 -24.41
C LEU A 234 1.65 7.19 -25.62
N THR A 235 1.44 6.47 -26.73
CA THR A 235 2.22 6.67 -27.96
C THR A 235 1.96 8.02 -28.64
N GLU A 236 0.73 8.56 -28.53
CA GLU A 236 0.38 9.87 -29.06
C GLU A 236 0.99 11.02 -28.25
N SER A 237 1.13 10.88 -26.92
CA SER A 237 1.69 11.93 -26.06
C SER A 237 3.20 12.12 -26.20
N GLY A 238 3.95 11.08 -26.58
CA GLY A 238 5.40 11.16 -26.83
C GLY A 238 6.31 11.50 -25.63
N GLU A 239 5.77 11.75 -24.44
CA GLU A 239 6.54 12.12 -23.25
C GLU A 239 7.02 10.89 -22.46
N GLU A 240 8.34 10.74 -22.31
CA GLU A 240 8.95 9.77 -21.41
C GLU A 240 8.66 10.14 -19.94
N GLY A 241 8.20 9.18 -19.13
CA GLY A 241 7.93 9.36 -17.70
C GLY A 241 6.47 9.60 -17.31
N VAL A 242 5.56 9.76 -18.28
CA VAL A 242 4.11 9.81 -18.02
C VAL A 242 3.57 8.39 -17.86
N TYR A 243 2.94 8.11 -16.72
CA TYR A 243 2.22 6.86 -16.48
C TYR A 243 0.70 7.07 -16.52
N ARG A 244 -0.03 6.03 -16.90
CA ARG A 244 -1.49 6.01 -16.91
C ARG A 244 -2.00 4.95 -15.95
N ARG A 245 -2.86 5.37 -15.03
CA ARG A 245 -3.56 4.47 -14.13
C ARG A 245 -4.96 4.19 -14.65
N TRP A 246 -5.39 2.93 -14.63
CA TRP A 246 -6.76 2.53 -14.96
C TRP A 246 -7.13 1.22 -14.30
N GLU A 247 -8.41 1.08 -13.93
CA GLU A 247 -8.91 -0.17 -13.36
C GLU A 247 -9.54 -1.04 -14.46
N GLU A 248 -9.37 -2.35 -14.36
CA GLU A 248 -10.04 -3.30 -15.24
C GLU A 248 -10.66 -4.46 -14.46
N TYR A 249 -11.76 -5.00 -14.99
CA TYR A 249 -12.22 -6.34 -14.65
C TYR A 249 -11.68 -7.31 -15.70
N ASN A 250 -10.86 -8.26 -15.28
CA ASN A 250 -10.25 -9.21 -16.18
C ASN A 250 -11.11 -10.47 -16.36
N THR A 251 -11.42 -10.78 -17.62
CA THR A 251 -12.34 -11.88 -17.97
C THR A 251 -11.68 -13.27 -17.95
N VAL A 252 -10.35 -13.35 -17.98
CA VAL A 252 -9.61 -14.62 -17.85
C VAL A 252 -9.55 -15.03 -16.38
N THR A 253 -9.14 -14.11 -15.51
CA THR A 253 -8.92 -14.41 -14.08
C THR A 253 -10.17 -14.22 -13.22
N GLY A 254 -11.16 -13.45 -13.69
CA GLY A 254 -12.36 -13.09 -12.93
C GLY A 254 -12.10 -12.12 -11.78
N ARG A 255 -11.03 -11.31 -11.90
CA ARG A 255 -10.52 -10.42 -10.85
C ARG A 255 -10.51 -8.96 -11.30
N TYR A 256 -10.50 -8.05 -10.33
CA TYR A 256 -10.30 -6.62 -10.56
C TYR A 256 -8.83 -6.27 -10.38
N TYR A 257 -8.29 -5.53 -11.35
CA TYR A 257 -6.92 -5.05 -11.32
C TYR A 257 -6.85 -3.52 -11.40
N ASP A 258 -5.86 -2.96 -10.73
CA ASP A 258 -5.42 -1.57 -10.88
C ASP A 258 -4.12 -1.59 -11.68
N ASN A 259 -4.17 -1.04 -12.90
CA ASN A 259 -3.10 -1.10 -13.89
C ASN A 259 -2.39 0.24 -14.01
N TYR A 260 -1.07 0.17 -14.11
CA TYR A 260 -0.16 1.31 -14.28
C TYR A 260 0.70 1.06 -15.52
N ASP A 261 0.50 1.89 -16.53
CA ASP A 261 1.06 1.70 -17.86
C ASP A 261 1.98 2.88 -18.21
N SER A 262 3.16 2.60 -18.74
CA SER A 262 4.13 3.61 -19.19
C SER A 262 4.91 3.14 -20.42
N LEU A 263 5.63 4.08 -21.04
CA LEU A 263 6.61 3.77 -22.08
C LEU A 263 8.03 3.77 -21.50
N MET A 264 8.85 2.83 -21.95
CA MET A 264 10.27 2.76 -21.58
C MET A 264 11.14 2.33 -22.76
N LYS A 265 12.46 2.54 -22.64
CA LYS A 265 13.45 2.05 -23.61
C LYS A 265 13.83 0.61 -23.30
N TRP A 266 13.83 -0.23 -24.33
CA TRP A 266 14.30 -1.61 -24.26
C TRP A 266 15.81 -1.71 -24.45
N THR A 267 16.38 -2.90 -24.24
CA THR A 267 17.84 -3.13 -24.31
C THR A 267 18.44 -2.86 -25.69
N ASP A 268 17.62 -2.89 -26.73
CA ASP A 268 18.01 -2.58 -28.12
C ASP A 268 17.70 -1.12 -28.52
N GLY A 269 17.20 -0.30 -27.58
CA GLY A 269 16.83 1.10 -27.80
C GLY A 269 15.42 1.32 -28.35
N SER A 270 14.66 0.26 -28.65
CA SER A 270 13.25 0.36 -29.06
C SER A 270 12.39 0.89 -27.90
N THR A 271 11.28 1.57 -28.24
CA THR A 271 10.30 2.00 -27.24
C THR A 271 9.29 0.88 -27.03
N VAL A 272 9.11 0.44 -25.79
CA VAL A 272 8.18 -0.62 -25.40
C VAL A 272 7.17 -0.11 -24.40
N HIS A 273 6.03 -0.80 -24.32
CA HIS A 273 5.03 -0.58 -23.30
C HIS A 273 5.34 -1.46 -22.08
N PHE A 274 5.39 -0.85 -20.90
CA PHE A 274 5.53 -1.54 -19.62
C PHE A 274 4.24 -1.36 -18.83
N GLN A 275 3.70 -2.47 -18.32
CA GLN A 275 2.57 -2.44 -17.41
C GLN A 275 2.88 -3.18 -16.11
N HIS A 276 2.48 -2.55 -15.01
CA HIS A 276 2.39 -3.14 -13.69
C HIS A 276 0.93 -3.14 -13.22
N SER A 277 0.45 -4.29 -12.77
CA SER A 277 -0.93 -4.52 -12.33
C SER A 277 -1.01 -5.10 -10.92
N LEU A 278 -1.91 -4.55 -10.10
CA LEU A 278 -2.18 -4.97 -8.72
C LEU A 278 -3.60 -5.54 -8.59
N ASP A 279 -3.75 -6.68 -7.91
CA ASP A 279 -5.06 -7.28 -7.65
C ASP A 279 -5.80 -6.52 -6.54
N ILE A 280 -6.87 -5.82 -6.91
CA ILE A 280 -7.71 -5.05 -5.99
C ILE A 280 -9.05 -5.74 -5.68
N THR A 281 -9.20 -7.01 -6.07
CA THR A 281 -10.47 -7.75 -5.93
C THR A 281 -10.95 -7.79 -4.48
N ALA A 282 -10.06 -8.04 -3.52
CA ALA A 282 -10.42 -8.08 -2.10
C ALA A 282 -10.90 -6.70 -1.62
N SER A 283 -10.20 -5.63 -1.98
CA SER A 283 -10.58 -4.25 -1.66
C SER A 283 -11.94 -3.88 -2.26
N LYS A 284 -12.17 -4.22 -3.53
CA LYS A 284 -13.47 -4.01 -4.21
C LYS A 284 -14.61 -4.78 -3.55
N LYS A 285 -14.39 -6.04 -3.17
CA LYS A 285 -15.40 -6.86 -2.46
C LYS A 285 -15.72 -6.30 -1.09
N LEU A 286 -14.69 -6.00 -0.28
CA LEU A 286 -14.86 -5.39 1.05
C LEU A 286 -15.57 -4.04 0.98
N SER A 287 -15.24 -3.20 0.00
CA SER A 287 -15.92 -1.93 -0.22
C SER A 287 -17.41 -2.11 -0.54
N LYS A 288 -17.74 -3.10 -1.39
CA LYS A 288 -19.13 -3.42 -1.76
C LYS A 288 -19.92 -4.02 -0.60
N GLU A 289 -19.35 -4.99 0.13
CA GLU A 289 -19.97 -5.58 1.32
C GLU A 289 -20.17 -4.51 2.41
N ALA A 290 -19.18 -3.66 2.64
CA ALA A 290 -19.28 -2.61 3.65
C ALA A 290 -20.19 -1.43 3.24
N SER A 291 -20.70 -1.38 2.00
CA SER A 291 -21.61 -0.35 1.51
C SER A 291 -23.02 -0.86 1.18
N THR A 292 -23.30 -2.15 1.40
CA THR A 292 -24.61 -2.77 1.15
C THR A 292 -25.30 -3.22 2.44
N ASP A 293 -26.63 -3.27 2.43
CA ASP A 293 -27.47 -3.82 3.49
C ASP A 293 -27.75 -5.31 3.19
N GLU A 294 -27.37 -6.20 4.11
CA GLU A 294 -27.44 -7.65 3.89
C GLU A 294 -28.87 -8.17 3.72
N LEU A 295 -29.85 -7.53 4.37
CA LEU A 295 -31.24 -7.98 4.33
C LEU A 295 -31.88 -7.70 2.97
N THR A 296 -31.67 -6.52 2.43
CA THR A 296 -32.39 -6.01 1.25
C THR A 296 -31.53 -5.99 -0.03
N GLY A 297 -30.20 -6.09 0.10
CA GLY A 297 -29.27 -5.99 -1.03
C GLY A 297 -29.22 -4.60 -1.67
N LEU A 298 -29.80 -3.58 -1.02
CA LEU A 298 -29.66 -2.16 -1.35
C LEU A 298 -28.36 -1.61 -0.76
N LEU A 299 -28.03 -0.35 -1.07
CA LEU A 299 -26.96 0.34 -0.33
C LEU A 299 -27.35 0.47 1.15
N ASN A 300 -26.38 0.39 2.06
CA ASN A 300 -26.60 0.73 3.46
C ASN A 300 -26.52 2.25 3.67
N ARG A 301 -26.80 2.72 4.89
CA ARG A 301 -26.80 4.15 5.25
C ARG A 301 -25.53 4.89 4.82
N ARG A 302 -24.35 4.28 5.00
CA ARG A 302 -23.07 4.89 4.62
C ARG A 302 -22.91 4.94 3.10
N GLY A 303 -23.16 3.82 2.42
CA GLY A 303 -23.10 3.73 0.95
C GLY A 303 -24.06 4.71 0.27
N GLY A 304 -25.28 4.81 0.79
CA GLY A 304 -26.31 5.73 0.28
C GLY A 304 -25.95 7.20 0.45
N LYS A 305 -25.42 7.61 1.61
CA LYS A 305 -24.97 9.00 1.83
C LYS A 305 -23.84 9.40 0.87
N ASN A 306 -22.86 8.53 0.69
CA ASN A 306 -21.75 8.79 -0.23
C ASN A 306 -22.26 8.90 -1.68
N ARG A 307 -23.14 7.98 -2.09
CA ARG A 307 -23.71 7.98 -3.45
C ARG A 307 -24.57 9.22 -3.72
N LEU A 308 -25.35 9.66 -2.74
CA LEU A 308 -26.12 10.90 -2.84
C LEU A 308 -25.20 12.12 -3.02
N ALA A 309 -24.10 12.19 -2.25
CA ALA A 309 -23.12 13.28 -2.39
C ALA A 309 -22.49 13.31 -3.80
N GLU A 310 -22.12 12.15 -4.34
CA GLU A 310 -21.61 12.03 -5.71
C GLU A 310 -22.64 12.52 -6.74
N MET A 311 -23.89 12.07 -6.63
CA MET A 311 -24.95 12.45 -7.57
C MET A 311 -25.31 13.93 -7.49
N LEU A 312 -25.28 14.55 -6.31
CA LEU A 312 -25.46 15.99 -6.15
C LEU A 312 -24.39 16.79 -6.89
N ASN A 313 -23.12 16.37 -6.80
CA ASN A 313 -22.03 17.01 -7.52
C ASN A 313 -22.17 16.81 -9.04
N MET A 314 -22.53 15.60 -9.48
CA MET A 314 -22.75 15.32 -10.90
C MET A 314 -23.92 16.12 -11.48
N ALA A 315 -25.05 16.18 -10.78
CA ALA A 315 -26.24 16.91 -11.19
C ALA A 315 -25.95 18.41 -11.36
N ARG A 316 -25.17 19.00 -10.44
CA ARG A 316 -24.69 20.40 -10.55
C ARG A 316 -23.83 20.63 -11.79
N HIS A 317 -22.91 19.71 -12.11
CA HIS A 317 -22.06 19.82 -13.29
C HIS A 317 -22.79 19.59 -14.61
N GLN A 318 -23.86 18.78 -14.60
CA GLN A 318 -24.63 18.41 -15.79
C GLN A 318 -25.89 19.28 -15.97
N GLU A 319 -26.13 20.25 -15.08
CA GLU A 319 -27.35 21.07 -15.04
C GLU A 319 -28.64 20.23 -15.05
N GLU A 320 -28.61 19.10 -14.34
CA GLU A 320 -29.70 18.13 -14.30
C GLU A 320 -30.44 18.17 -12.95
N VAL A 321 -31.76 17.91 -12.97
CA VAL A 321 -32.58 17.80 -11.77
C VAL A 321 -32.28 16.50 -11.03
N LEU A 322 -32.28 16.54 -9.70
CA LEU A 322 -32.15 15.37 -8.85
C LEU A 322 -33.35 15.29 -7.91
N THR A 323 -34.09 14.18 -7.90
CA THR A 323 -35.23 14.00 -6.98
C THR A 323 -34.92 12.94 -5.94
N VAL A 324 -35.12 13.28 -4.67
CA VAL A 324 -34.86 12.40 -3.53
C VAL A 324 -36.18 12.05 -2.86
N CYS A 325 -36.42 10.74 -2.71
CA CYS A 325 -37.59 10.24 -2.01
C CYS A 325 -37.14 9.47 -0.76
N MET A 326 -37.74 9.74 0.38
CA MET A 326 -37.59 8.91 1.57
C MET A 326 -38.89 8.17 1.84
N TYR A 327 -38.82 6.89 2.17
CA TYR A 327 -39.99 6.10 2.53
C TYR A 327 -39.80 5.27 3.79
N ASP A 328 -40.90 5.12 4.53
CA ASP A 328 -41.00 4.39 5.80
C ASP A 328 -42.07 3.29 5.68
N VAL A 329 -41.68 2.04 5.95
CA VAL A 329 -42.55 0.87 5.82
C VAL A 329 -43.61 0.82 6.91
N ASN A 330 -44.88 0.78 6.51
CA ASN A 330 -46.00 0.82 7.43
C ASN A 330 -46.13 -0.50 8.23
N SER A 331 -46.41 -0.37 9.53
CA SER A 331 -46.80 -1.48 10.41
C SER A 331 -45.75 -2.60 10.60
N LEU A 332 -44.46 -2.36 10.34
CA LEU A 332 -43.40 -3.37 10.52
C LEU A 332 -43.43 -3.99 11.93
N LYS A 333 -43.53 -3.17 12.98
CA LYS A 333 -43.63 -3.64 14.37
C LYS A 333 -44.81 -4.59 14.59
N LYS A 334 -45.99 -4.24 14.08
CA LYS A 334 -47.18 -5.09 14.18
C LYS A 334 -46.98 -6.44 13.49
N VAL A 335 -46.31 -6.43 12.33
CA VAL A 335 -45.98 -7.68 11.60
C VAL A 335 -45.00 -8.52 12.41
N ASN A 336 -43.93 -7.91 12.96
CA ASN A 336 -42.97 -8.60 13.81
C ASN A 336 -43.64 -9.22 15.05
N ASP A 337 -44.49 -8.46 15.74
CA ASP A 337 -45.14 -8.90 16.97
C ASP A 337 -46.18 -10.01 16.71
N THR A 338 -46.81 -10.02 15.52
CA THR A 338 -47.89 -10.98 15.18
C THR A 338 -47.38 -12.22 14.46
N PHE A 339 -46.43 -12.08 13.54
CA PHE A 339 -45.97 -13.14 12.63
C PHE A 339 -44.47 -13.49 12.82
N GLY A 340 -43.76 -12.76 13.69
CA GLY A 340 -42.35 -12.97 13.98
C GLY A 340 -41.41 -12.15 13.08
N HIS A 341 -40.19 -11.94 13.56
CA HIS A 341 -39.16 -11.14 12.87
C HIS A 341 -38.83 -11.63 11.46
N ARG A 342 -38.88 -12.94 11.21
CA ARG A 342 -38.66 -13.51 9.87
C ARG A 342 -39.65 -12.98 8.84
N GLU A 343 -40.88 -12.69 9.26
CA GLU A 343 -41.92 -12.17 8.39
C GLU A 343 -41.80 -10.65 8.20
N GLY A 344 -41.37 -9.91 9.22
CA GLY A 344 -40.99 -8.51 9.04
C GLY A 344 -39.79 -8.34 8.09
N ASP A 345 -38.80 -9.22 8.19
CA ASP A 345 -37.70 -9.27 7.23
C ASP A 345 -38.19 -9.56 5.80
N ASN A 346 -39.21 -10.42 5.66
CA ASN A 346 -39.85 -10.69 4.38
C ASN A 346 -40.59 -9.46 3.83
N LEU A 347 -41.36 -8.76 4.67
CA LEU A 347 -42.01 -7.50 4.34
C LEU A 347 -41.00 -6.47 3.79
N LEU A 348 -39.88 -6.28 4.49
CA LEU A 348 -38.83 -5.36 4.08
C LEU A 348 -38.20 -5.78 2.73
N ARG A 349 -37.91 -7.07 2.55
CA ARG A 349 -37.38 -7.61 1.29
C ARG A 349 -38.33 -7.40 0.11
N VAL A 350 -39.62 -7.66 0.29
CA VAL A 350 -40.62 -7.51 -0.79
C VAL A 350 -40.73 -6.05 -1.23
N ILE A 351 -40.82 -5.11 -0.28
CA ILE A 351 -40.90 -3.68 -0.59
C ILE A 351 -39.62 -3.20 -1.27
N ALA A 352 -38.44 -3.52 -0.71
CA ALA A 352 -37.16 -3.14 -1.28
C ALA A 352 -36.96 -3.67 -2.71
N ASN A 353 -37.32 -4.93 -2.97
CA ASN A 353 -37.24 -5.52 -4.31
C ASN A 353 -38.22 -4.88 -5.30
N MET A 354 -39.41 -4.50 -4.84
CA MET A 354 -40.39 -3.81 -5.69
C MET A 354 -39.88 -2.44 -6.10
N VAL A 355 -39.35 -1.67 -5.14
CA VAL A 355 -38.71 -0.38 -5.41
C VAL A 355 -37.55 -0.55 -6.39
N LYS A 356 -36.67 -1.54 -6.15
CA LYS A 356 -35.54 -1.82 -7.04
C LYS A 356 -35.96 -2.12 -8.48
N SER A 357 -37.15 -2.71 -8.69
CA SER A 357 -37.66 -3.07 -10.02
C SER A 357 -38.04 -1.87 -10.91
N VAL A 358 -38.19 -0.67 -10.33
CA VAL A 358 -38.54 0.55 -11.08
C VAL A 358 -37.34 1.51 -11.26
N LEU A 359 -36.16 1.12 -10.77
CA LEU A 359 -34.93 1.92 -10.87
C LEU A 359 -34.18 1.64 -12.18
N THR A 360 -33.56 2.69 -12.73
CA THR A 360 -32.59 2.59 -13.84
C THR A 360 -31.15 2.57 -13.30
N GLU A 361 -30.16 2.36 -14.18
CA GLU A 361 -28.73 2.37 -13.79
C GLU A 361 -28.24 3.73 -13.25
N ARG A 362 -28.98 4.81 -13.53
CA ARG A 362 -28.68 6.16 -13.03
C ARG A 362 -29.29 6.44 -11.65
N ASP A 363 -30.28 5.66 -11.24
CA ASP A 363 -30.98 5.81 -9.96
C ASP A 363 -30.31 4.92 -8.89
N PHE A 364 -30.57 5.20 -7.61
CA PHE A 364 -30.24 4.24 -6.55
C PHE A 364 -31.26 4.25 -5.43
N ALA A 365 -31.27 3.16 -4.66
CA ALA A 365 -31.97 3.08 -3.39
C ALA A 365 -31.05 2.58 -2.29
N CYS A 366 -31.29 3.03 -1.07
CA CYS A 366 -30.56 2.62 0.12
C CYS A 366 -31.50 2.41 1.31
N ARG A 367 -31.07 1.59 2.26
CA ARG A 367 -31.72 1.45 3.56
C ARG A 367 -30.96 2.28 4.59
N LEU A 368 -31.66 3.20 5.24
CA LEU A 368 -31.07 4.12 6.21
C LEU A 368 -31.09 3.53 7.63
N SER A 369 -32.21 2.94 8.01
CA SER A 369 -32.43 2.33 9.32
C SER A 369 -33.54 1.26 9.20
N GLY A 370 -34.05 0.72 10.31
CA GLY A 370 -34.95 -0.44 10.37
C GLY A 370 -35.98 -0.53 9.23
N ASP A 371 -36.93 0.39 9.18
CA ASP A 371 -38.02 0.51 8.19
C ASP A 371 -37.88 1.70 7.24
N GLU A 372 -36.78 2.47 7.34
CA GLU A 372 -36.54 3.69 6.57
C GLU A 372 -35.59 3.47 5.38
N PHE A 373 -35.98 4.01 4.24
CA PHE A 373 -35.28 3.86 2.98
C PHE A 373 -35.23 5.17 2.20
N LEU A 374 -34.20 5.31 1.37
CA LEU A 374 -34.03 6.44 0.46
C LEU A 374 -34.02 5.93 -0.98
N ILE A 375 -34.58 6.71 -1.88
CA ILE A 375 -34.48 6.57 -3.33
C ILE A 375 -33.98 7.89 -3.89
N THR A 376 -33.10 7.84 -4.87
CA THR A 376 -32.64 9.03 -5.58
C THR A 376 -32.74 8.78 -7.08
N PHE A 377 -33.44 9.69 -7.74
CA PHE A 377 -33.68 9.67 -9.17
C PHE A 377 -32.87 10.75 -9.88
N ALA A 378 -32.09 10.34 -10.87
CA ALA A 378 -31.37 11.28 -11.74
C ALA A 378 -32.27 11.72 -12.90
N GLY A 379 -32.39 13.04 -13.10
CA GLY A 379 -33.11 13.62 -14.24
C GLY A 379 -34.62 13.41 -14.22
N LYS A 380 -35.20 13.16 -13.04
CA LYS A 380 -36.66 13.02 -12.87
C LYS A 380 -37.17 14.14 -11.98
N THR A 381 -38.30 14.72 -12.34
CA THR A 381 -39.05 15.70 -11.55
C THR A 381 -39.76 15.05 -10.37
N GLU A 382 -40.26 15.88 -9.44
CA GLU A 382 -41.12 15.42 -8.33
C GLU A 382 -42.34 14.63 -8.83
N GLN A 383 -42.96 15.08 -9.92
CA GLN A 383 -44.13 14.41 -10.50
C GLN A 383 -43.78 13.03 -11.08
N GLU A 384 -42.70 12.91 -11.84
CA GLU A 384 -42.26 11.63 -12.42
C GLU A 384 -41.85 10.63 -11.33
N ALA A 385 -41.22 11.12 -10.25
CA ALA A 385 -40.90 10.30 -9.09
C ALA A 385 -42.18 9.80 -8.37
N ASP A 386 -43.16 10.66 -8.16
CA ASP A 386 -44.46 10.30 -7.56
C ASP A 386 -45.22 9.26 -8.39
N GLU A 387 -45.19 9.36 -9.73
CA GLU A 387 -45.77 8.36 -10.64
C GLU A 387 -45.10 6.98 -10.50
N LEU A 388 -43.76 6.94 -10.37
CA LEU A 388 -43.02 5.70 -10.12
C LEU A 388 -43.33 5.09 -8.75
N ILE A 389 -43.48 5.93 -7.72
CA ILE A 389 -43.87 5.49 -6.38
C ILE A 389 -45.28 4.89 -6.40
N LYS A 390 -46.25 5.53 -7.05
CA LYS A 390 -47.61 4.99 -7.21
C LYS A 390 -47.61 3.65 -7.94
N LEU A 391 -46.79 3.50 -8.98
CA LEU A 391 -46.61 2.22 -9.68
C LEU A 391 -46.08 1.12 -8.74
N VAL A 392 -45.16 1.45 -7.84
CA VAL A 392 -44.68 0.52 -6.80
C VAL A 392 -45.82 0.12 -5.87
N GLU A 393 -46.60 1.07 -5.35
CA GLU A 393 -47.76 0.80 -4.48
C GLU A 393 -48.80 -0.11 -5.15
N GLU A 394 -49.14 0.16 -6.41
CA GLU A 394 -50.06 -0.65 -7.20
C GLU A 394 -49.57 -2.10 -7.36
N ARG A 395 -48.28 -2.28 -7.64
CA ARG A 395 -47.65 -3.61 -7.76
C ARG A 395 -47.62 -4.34 -6.41
N LEU A 396 -47.33 -3.64 -5.30
CA LEU A 396 -47.39 -4.23 -3.97
C LEU A 396 -48.81 -4.70 -3.61
N LEU A 397 -49.84 -3.93 -3.98
CA LEU A 397 -51.24 -4.33 -3.80
C LEU A 397 -51.60 -5.56 -4.65
N ALA A 398 -51.02 -5.71 -5.84
CA ALA A 398 -51.20 -6.91 -6.66
C ALA A 398 -50.52 -8.14 -6.02
N VAL A 399 -49.26 -8.01 -5.59
CA VAL A 399 -48.50 -9.07 -4.90
C VAL A 399 -49.24 -9.53 -3.64
N ARG A 400 -49.68 -8.58 -2.81
CA ARG A 400 -50.46 -8.89 -1.59
C ARG A 400 -51.68 -9.75 -1.89
N ARG A 401 -52.43 -9.43 -2.95
CA ARG A 401 -53.65 -10.15 -3.34
C ARG A 401 -53.32 -11.54 -3.91
N GLN A 402 -52.32 -11.63 -4.77
CA GLN A 402 -51.90 -12.87 -5.41
C GLN A 402 -51.38 -13.89 -4.39
N ASP A 403 -50.49 -13.45 -3.49
CA ASP A 403 -49.81 -14.32 -2.53
C ASP A 403 -50.58 -14.45 -1.21
N ARG A 404 -51.76 -13.82 -1.11
CA ARG A 404 -52.66 -13.84 0.06
C ARG A 404 -51.95 -13.42 1.35
N ILE A 405 -51.11 -12.37 1.26
CA ILE A 405 -50.33 -11.87 2.40
C ILE A 405 -51.29 -11.23 3.42
N PRO A 406 -51.28 -11.67 4.70
CA PRO A 406 -52.30 -11.30 5.69
C PRO A 406 -52.13 -9.89 6.29
N TYR A 407 -51.05 -9.19 5.95
CA TYR A 407 -50.76 -7.83 6.38
C TYR A 407 -50.56 -6.92 5.16
N GLU A 408 -50.45 -5.62 5.42
CA GLU A 408 -50.33 -4.60 4.38
C GLU A 408 -48.90 -4.51 3.84
N LEU A 409 -48.77 -4.36 2.52
CA LEU A 409 -47.53 -4.00 1.86
C LEU A 409 -47.62 -2.54 1.43
N SER A 410 -47.35 -1.62 2.35
CA SER A 410 -47.39 -0.18 2.08
C SER A 410 -46.31 0.56 2.84
N PHE A 411 -46.05 1.79 2.41
CA PHE A 411 -45.10 2.68 3.03
C PHE A 411 -45.60 4.13 2.89
N CYS A 412 -45.09 5.03 3.71
CA CYS A 412 -45.29 6.48 3.54
C CYS A 412 -44.04 7.08 2.92
N THR A 413 -44.18 8.11 2.09
CA THR A 413 -43.12 8.75 1.31
C THR A 413 -43.09 10.27 1.49
N GLY A 414 -41.89 10.82 1.52
CA GLY A 414 -41.60 12.24 1.27
C GLY A 414 -40.79 12.37 0.00
N ILE A 415 -41.10 13.36 -0.84
CA ILE A 415 -40.41 13.60 -2.11
C ILE A 415 -39.89 15.03 -2.13
N LEU A 416 -38.63 15.21 -2.55
CA LEU A 416 -37.96 16.50 -2.67
C LEU A 416 -37.24 16.58 -4.02
N GLU A 417 -37.67 17.50 -4.87
CA GLU A 417 -36.96 17.87 -6.09
C GLU A 417 -35.86 18.90 -5.80
N LEU A 418 -34.66 18.63 -6.29
CA LEU A 418 -33.48 19.49 -6.18
C LEU A 418 -33.08 19.97 -7.56
N LYS A 419 -33.18 21.29 -7.76
CA LYS A 419 -32.71 21.96 -8.96
C LYS A 419 -31.22 22.28 -8.86
N PRO A 420 -30.49 22.41 -9.99
CA PRO A 420 -29.04 22.67 -9.99
C PRO A 420 -28.62 23.88 -9.14
N GLU A 421 -29.48 24.90 -9.05
CA GLU A 421 -29.28 26.12 -8.26
C GLU A 421 -29.38 25.92 -6.73
N HIS A 422 -29.89 24.79 -6.24
CA HIS A 422 -30.03 24.54 -4.80
C HIS A 422 -28.69 24.15 -4.15
N THR A 423 -28.30 24.90 -3.11
CA THR A 423 -27.06 24.72 -2.33
C THR A 423 -27.28 23.95 -1.03
N MET A 424 -28.08 22.88 -1.07
CA MET A 424 -28.33 22.05 0.12
C MET A 424 -27.20 21.04 0.35
N SER A 425 -26.86 20.79 1.61
CA SER A 425 -26.00 19.66 2.00
C SER A 425 -26.79 18.36 2.00
N VAL A 426 -26.10 17.21 2.00
CA VAL A 426 -26.75 15.89 2.17
C VAL A 426 -27.59 15.85 3.46
N THR A 427 -27.12 16.47 4.53
CA THR A 427 -27.83 16.53 5.82
C THR A 427 -29.12 17.34 5.70
N ASP A 428 -29.11 18.47 4.99
CA ASP A 428 -30.29 19.30 4.78
C ASP A 428 -31.35 18.58 3.94
N ILE A 429 -30.91 17.87 2.89
CA ILE A 429 -31.78 17.09 2.00
C ILE A 429 -32.47 15.98 2.79
N LEU A 430 -31.71 15.24 3.59
CA LEU A 430 -32.25 14.17 4.42
C LEU A 430 -33.27 14.69 5.44
N ARG A 431 -33.04 15.87 6.02
CA ARG A 431 -34.00 16.51 6.93
C ARG A 431 -35.29 16.92 6.23
N GLU A 432 -35.19 17.62 5.10
CA GLU A 432 -36.36 18.13 4.37
C GLU A 432 -37.23 16.99 3.84
N VAL A 433 -36.62 15.92 3.31
CA VAL A 433 -37.39 14.77 2.81
C VAL A 433 -38.04 13.97 3.95
N ASP A 434 -37.43 13.97 5.14
CA ASP A 434 -38.00 13.37 6.37
C ASP A 434 -39.25 14.10 6.83
N GLU A 435 -39.19 15.42 6.88
CA GLU A 435 -40.33 16.26 7.27
C GLU A 435 -41.54 16.01 6.34
N ARG A 436 -41.30 15.90 5.03
CA ARG A 436 -42.36 15.58 4.04
C ARG A 436 -42.90 14.16 4.21
N MET A 437 -42.05 13.18 4.48
CA MET A 437 -42.46 11.79 4.73
C MET A 437 -43.32 11.71 5.99
N TYR A 438 -42.91 12.39 7.05
CA TYR A 438 -43.63 12.47 8.31
C TYR A 438 -45.03 13.07 8.11
N ASP A 439 -45.15 14.15 7.35
CA ASP A 439 -46.42 14.77 7.03
C ASP A 439 -47.40 13.80 6.35
N GLN A 440 -46.90 12.98 5.41
CA GLN A 440 -47.70 11.96 4.75
C GLN A 440 -48.09 10.83 5.73
N LYS A 441 -47.16 10.39 6.59
CA LYS A 441 -47.40 9.37 7.63
C LYS A 441 -48.46 9.80 8.63
N ARG A 442 -48.49 11.09 9.01
CA ARG A 442 -49.59 11.66 9.83
C ARG A 442 -50.94 11.51 9.14
N GLN A 443 -51.04 11.90 7.87
CA GLN A 443 -52.30 11.79 7.10
C GLN A 443 -52.74 10.34 6.92
N TYR A 444 -51.79 9.42 6.74
CA TYR A 444 -52.05 7.99 6.66
C TYR A 444 -52.69 7.45 7.95
N HIS A 445 -52.16 7.83 9.12
CA HIS A 445 -52.73 7.43 10.41
C HIS A 445 -54.13 8.00 10.65
N MET A 446 -54.40 9.25 10.27
CA MET A 446 -55.75 9.83 10.36
C MET A 446 -56.79 9.07 9.54
N ARG A 447 -56.42 8.61 8.33
CA ARG A 447 -57.32 7.87 7.43
C ARG A 447 -57.69 6.47 7.92
N GLN A 448 -56.84 5.83 8.71
CA GLN A 448 -57.02 4.43 9.16
C GLN A 448 -57.97 4.27 10.35
N GLY A 449 -58.64 5.34 10.82
CA GLY A 449 -59.58 5.27 11.95
C GLY A 449 -58.96 4.81 13.26
N LYS A 450 -57.63 4.60 13.28
CA LYS A 450 -56.85 4.57 14.49
C LYS A 450 -56.92 5.99 15.01
N GLU A 451 -57.53 6.20 16.19
CA GLU A 451 -57.02 7.26 17.04
C GLU A 451 -55.51 7.11 16.99
N PRO A 452 -54.76 8.12 16.55
CA PRO A 452 -53.33 8.00 16.66
C PRO A 452 -53.12 7.75 18.15
N VAL A 453 -52.54 6.59 18.50
CA VAL A 453 -52.05 6.35 19.87
C VAL A 453 -51.04 7.47 20.23
N LEU A 454 -50.58 8.21 19.21
CA LEU A 454 -49.82 9.44 19.26
C LEU A 454 -50.62 10.77 19.27
N ALA A 455 -51.96 10.83 19.15
CA ALA A 455 -52.73 12.10 19.12
C ALA A 455 -53.19 12.52 20.51
N ALA A 456 -53.53 11.55 21.37
CA ALA A 456 -53.59 11.81 22.82
C ALA A 456 -52.23 12.31 23.33
N SER A 457 -51.14 11.87 22.69
CA SER A 457 -49.78 12.28 23.02
C SER A 457 -49.27 13.51 22.25
N GLU A 458 -49.74 13.87 21.05
CA GLU A 458 -49.23 15.01 20.27
C GLU A 458 -49.77 16.36 20.79
N ALA A 459 -51.00 16.40 21.33
CA ALA A 459 -51.42 17.56 22.12
C ALA A 459 -50.52 17.70 23.37
N GLN A 460 -50.13 16.56 23.96
CA GLN A 460 -49.14 16.49 25.04
C GLN A 460 -47.73 16.89 24.57
N TRP A 461 -47.27 16.53 23.36
CA TRP A 461 -45.90 16.80 22.87
C TRP A 461 -45.73 18.23 22.35
N ARG A 462 -46.80 18.82 21.78
CA ARG A 462 -46.85 20.26 21.51
C ARG A 462 -46.96 21.11 22.79
N LEU A 463 -47.46 20.52 23.88
CA LEU A 463 -47.41 21.10 25.23
C LEU A 463 -46.07 20.82 25.94
N LEU A 464 -45.41 19.69 25.66
CA LEU A 464 -44.05 19.36 26.10
C LEU A 464 -43.04 20.09 25.20
N LYS A 465 -42.95 21.37 25.47
CA LYS A 465 -41.75 22.17 25.28
C LYS A 465 -40.48 21.32 25.57
N PRO A 466 -39.41 21.34 24.76
CA PRO A 466 -38.13 20.71 25.11
C PRO A 466 -37.65 21.08 26.52
N GLU A 467 -38.04 22.27 26.99
CA GLU A 467 -37.82 22.78 28.34
C GLU A 467 -38.58 22.01 29.45
N ALA A 468 -39.56 21.18 29.10
CA ALA A 468 -40.31 20.29 29.99
C ALA A 468 -39.70 18.88 30.09
N PHE A 469 -38.68 18.56 29.28
CA PHE A 469 -37.91 17.32 29.39
C PHE A 469 -36.88 17.47 30.52
N ASP A 470 -37.24 16.99 31.70
CA ASP A 470 -36.39 17.00 32.88
C ASP A 470 -35.53 15.73 32.95
N TYR A 471 -34.23 15.91 33.16
CA TYR A 471 -33.27 14.83 33.33
C TYR A 471 -32.15 15.30 34.25
N ASP A 472 -31.53 14.36 34.95
CA ASP A 472 -30.38 14.68 35.78
C ASP A 472 -29.17 15.00 34.88
N GLN A 473 -28.64 16.21 35.00
CA GLN A 473 -27.47 16.67 34.25
C GLN A 473 -26.24 15.78 34.50
N GLN A 474 -26.13 15.16 35.68
CA GLN A 474 -25.08 14.21 36.00
C GLN A 474 -25.21 12.93 35.17
N TYR A 475 -26.41 12.37 35.05
CA TYR A 475 -26.62 11.16 34.23
C TYR A 475 -26.38 11.44 32.74
N LEU A 476 -26.76 12.61 32.23
CA LEU A 476 -26.44 12.98 30.85
C LEU A 476 -24.93 13.11 30.64
N TYR A 477 -24.24 13.77 31.57
CA TYR A 477 -22.78 13.91 31.52
C TYR A 477 -22.10 12.53 31.49
N ASP A 478 -22.49 11.64 32.41
CA ASP A 478 -21.92 10.29 32.50
C ASP A 478 -22.22 9.47 31.25
N ALA A 479 -23.44 9.54 30.72
CA ALA A 479 -23.81 8.85 29.48
C ALA A 479 -23.00 9.33 28.27
N LEU A 480 -22.74 10.64 28.15
CA LEU A 480 -21.94 11.20 27.07
C LEU A 480 -20.46 10.80 27.19
N VAL A 481 -19.89 10.81 28.40
CA VAL A 481 -18.51 10.37 28.64
C VAL A 481 -18.31 8.88 28.35
N GLU A 482 -19.25 8.03 28.73
CA GLU A 482 -19.18 6.58 28.48
C GLU A 482 -19.44 6.21 27.02
N SER A 483 -20.07 7.10 26.25
CA SER A 483 -20.41 6.87 24.83
C SER A 483 -19.36 7.40 23.85
N THR A 484 -18.24 7.95 24.34
CA THR A 484 -17.19 8.51 23.49
C THR A 484 -15.77 8.18 23.98
N ASP A 485 -14.85 8.06 23.04
CA ASP A 485 -13.42 7.98 23.30
C ASP A 485 -12.76 9.37 23.42
N ASP A 486 -13.45 10.42 22.94
CA ASP A 486 -13.01 11.80 23.07
C ASP A 486 -13.17 12.32 24.52
N TYR A 487 -12.39 13.33 24.88
CA TYR A 487 -12.52 13.97 26.18
C TYR A 487 -13.63 15.03 26.17
N LEU A 488 -14.69 14.81 26.95
CA LEU A 488 -15.72 15.82 27.18
C LEU A 488 -15.21 16.92 28.13
N TYR A 489 -15.53 18.17 27.82
CA TYR A 489 -15.43 19.29 28.76
C TYR A 489 -16.72 20.11 28.78
N VAL A 490 -17.03 20.69 29.93
CA VAL A 490 -18.17 21.59 30.15
C VAL A 490 -17.69 22.74 31.04
N CYS A 491 -17.96 23.97 30.66
CA CYS A 491 -17.61 25.17 31.40
C CYS A 491 -18.86 25.96 31.81
N ASP A 492 -18.97 26.27 33.09
CA ASP A 492 -19.83 27.33 33.58
C ASP A 492 -19.14 28.68 33.33
N MET A 493 -19.64 29.39 32.32
CA MET A 493 -19.06 30.67 31.86
C MET A 493 -19.16 31.79 32.91
N ALA A 494 -20.11 31.71 33.85
CA ALA A 494 -20.27 32.75 34.87
C ALA A 494 -19.23 32.64 35.99
N THR A 495 -18.84 31.42 36.34
CA THR A 495 -17.86 31.14 37.40
C THR A 495 -16.47 30.85 36.86
N ASN A 496 -16.35 30.71 35.53
CA ASN A 496 -15.18 30.22 34.81
C ASN A 496 -14.69 28.87 35.35
N THR A 497 -15.64 27.98 35.62
CA THR A 497 -15.39 26.65 36.20
C THR A 497 -15.60 25.58 35.14
N PHE A 498 -14.55 24.84 34.83
CA PHE A 498 -14.57 23.73 33.90
C PHE A 498 -14.74 22.40 34.63
N ARG A 499 -15.49 21.49 34.01
CA ARG A 499 -15.50 20.07 34.31
C ARG A 499 -14.93 19.31 33.12
N TYR A 500 -13.90 18.52 33.34
CA TYR A 500 -13.28 17.65 32.34
C TYR A 500 -13.57 16.18 32.64
N SER A 501 -13.68 15.37 31.59
CA SER A 501 -13.82 13.92 31.74
C SER A 501 -12.65 13.32 32.53
N ARG A 502 -12.92 12.29 33.33
CA ARG A 502 -11.91 11.59 34.12
C ARG A 502 -10.74 11.08 33.27
N LYS A 503 -11.00 10.62 32.05
CA LYS A 503 -9.97 10.17 31.09
C LYS A 503 -8.93 11.27 30.81
N LEU A 504 -9.37 12.51 30.56
CA LEU A 504 -8.47 13.66 30.34
C LEU A 504 -7.65 13.97 31.59
N VAL A 505 -8.31 13.97 32.74
CA VAL A 505 -7.67 14.27 34.03
C VAL A 505 -6.54 13.29 34.31
N GLU A 506 -6.79 12.00 34.10
CA GLU A 506 -5.81 10.93 34.31
C GLU A 506 -4.64 11.03 33.31
N GLU A 507 -4.93 11.35 32.05
CA GLU A 507 -3.93 11.41 30.97
C GLU A 507 -3.02 12.63 31.06
N PHE A 508 -3.58 13.82 31.31
CA PHE A 508 -2.83 15.07 31.36
C PHE A 508 -2.48 15.53 32.79
N ALA A 509 -2.76 14.69 33.79
CA ALA A 509 -2.48 14.94 35.21
C ALA A 509 -3.11 16.24 35.73
N PHE A 510 -4.38 16.47 35.39
CA PHE A 510 -5.11 17.60 35.95
C PHE A 510 -5.35 17.37 37.44
N PRO A 511 -5.43 18.44 38.27
CA PRO A 511 -5.59 18.33 39.72
C PRO A 511 -6.94 17.73 40.15
N GLY A 512 -7.93 17.72 39.26
CA GLY A 512 -9.24 17.12 39.45
C GLY A 512 -10.13 17.31 38.23
N GLU A 513 -11.31 16.71 38.25
CA GLU A 513 -12.30 16.88 37.17
C GLU A 513 -12.89 18.29 37.13
N VAL A 514 -13.00 18.98 38.27
CA VAL A 514 -13.55 20.34 38.36
C VAL A 514 -12.44 21.33 38.66
N ILE A 515 -12.29 22.33 37.80
CA ILE A 515 -11.20 23.30 37.81
C ILE A 515 -11.75 24.70 37.56
N GLN A 516 -11.47 25.62 38.47
CA GLN A 516 -11.69 27.04 38.23
C GLN A 516 -10.49 27.64 37.49
N ASN A 517 -10.74 28.45 36.45
CA ASN A 517 -9.70 29.10 35.65
C ASN A 517 -8.67 28.12 35.05
N ALA A 518 -9.11 27.22 34.17
CA ALA A 518 -8.25 26.17 33.60
C ALA A 518 -7.08 26.66 32.71
N ALA A 519 -7.03 27.96 32.40
CA ALA A 519 -6.02 28.58 31.55
C ALA A 519 -4.58 28.31 32.00
N ASP A 520 -4.28 28.42 33.29
CA ASP A 520 -2.93 28.23 33.82
C ASP A 520 -2.45 26.78 33.72
N ILE A 521 -3.37 25.83 33.89
CA ILE A 521 -3.09 24.40 33.74
C ILE A 521 -2.77 24.10 32.28
N TRP A 522 -3.61 24.57 31.35
CA TRP A 522 -3.37 24.44 29.91
C TRP A 522 -2.07 25.12 29.49
N ARG A 523 -1.75 26.32 30.02
CA ARG A 523 -0.49 27.03 29.75
C ARG A 523 0.75 26.18 30.07
N SER A 524 0.67 25.39 31.14
CA SER A 524 1.79 24.57 31.62
C SER A 524 2.06 23.30 30.81
N ILE A 525 1.08 22.85 30.02
CA ILE A 525 1.16 21.59 29.26
C ILE A 525 1.08 21.77 27.75
N ILE A 526 0.56 22.89 27.24
CA ILE A 526 0.48 23.16 25.81
C ILE A 526 1.87 23.47 25.25
N HIS A 527 2.14 22.94 24.05
CA HIS A 527 3.39 23.19 23.36
C HIS A 527 3.58 24.70 23.09
N PRO A 528 4.75 25.29 23.37
CA PRO A 528 4.94 26.75 23.27
C PRO A 528 4.57 27.35 21.91
N ALA A 529 4.81 26.63 20.81
CA ALA A 529 4.46 27.07 19.46
C ALA A 529 2.95 27.08 19.17
N ASP A 530 2.14 26.34 19.94
CA ASP A 530 0.70 26.24 19.73
C ASP A 530 -0.09 27.15 20.69
N TRP A 531 0.59 27.76 21.67
CA TRP A 531 -0.03 28.54 22.73
C TRP A 531 -0.81 29.74 22.20
N GLU A 532 -0.24 30.52 21.28
CA GLU A 532 -0.90 31.74 20.77
C GLU A 532 -2.21 31.40 20.05
N ARG A 533 -2.20 30.37 19.20
CA ARG A 533 -3.40 29.89 18.51
C ARG A 533 -4.45 29.33 19.48
N PHE A 534 -4.01 28.51 20.44
CA PHE A 534 -4.91 27.96 21.47
C PHE A 534 -5.54 29.08 22.29
N TRP A 535 -4.73 30.02 22.77
CA TRP A 535 -5.17 31.15 23.58
C TRP A 535 -6.16 32.02 22.83
N GLU A 536 -5.85 32.44 21.61
CA GLU A 536 -6.74 33.31 20.82
C GLU A 536 -8.08 32.65 20.51
N SER A 537 -8.08 31.34 20.17
CA SER A 537 -9.31 30.58 19.93
C SER A 537 -10.22 30.53 21.17
N ASN A 538 -9.66 30.25 22.34
CA ASN A 538 -10.42 30.19 23.59
C ASN A 538 -10.80 31.59 24.11
N GLN A 539 -9.94 32.59 23.90
CA GLN A 539 -10.22 33.98 24.27
C GLN A 539 -11.37 34.56 23.44
N ALA A 540 -11.44 34.23 22.13
CA ALA A 540 -12.56 34.63 21.28
C ALA A 540 -13.91 34.09 21.78
N VAL A 541 -13.93 32.89 22.36
CA VAL A 541 -15.11 32.33 23.04
C VAL A 541 -15.40 33.08 24.33
N SER A 542 -14.38 33.29 25.17
CA SER A 542 -14.52 33.97 26.47
C SER A 542 -14.99 35.42 26.34
N ASP A 543 -14.56 36.13 25.28
CA ASP A 543 -14.96 37.51 24.97
C ASP A 543 -16.34 37.59 24.30
N GLY A 544 -16.95 36.46 23.97
CA GLY A 544 -18.20 36.41 23.19
C GLY A 544 -18.04 36.83 21.73
N ARG A 545 -16.82 36.85 21.19
CA ARG A 545 -16.55 37.15 19.76
C ARG A 545 -17.02 36.02 18.84
N THR A 546 -17.14 34.79 19.36
CA THR A 546 -17.70 33.64 18.66
C THR A 546 -18.47 32.73 19.62
N VAL A 547 -19.47 32.03 19.10
CA VAL A 547 -20.25 31.00 19.84
C VAL A 547 -19.74 29.59 19.61
N SER A 548 -18.76 29.40 18.74
CA SER A 548 -18.12 28.11 18.47
C SER A 548 -16.63 28.28 18.25
N HIS A 549 -15.85 27.26 18.60
CA HIS A 549 -14.43 27.24 18.29
C HIS A 549 -13.97 25.85 17.87
N GLU A 550 -12.89 25.84 17.10
CA GLU A 550 -12.18 24.66 16.63
C GLU A 550 -10.69 24.99 16.65
N VAL A 551 -9.89 24.15 17.32
CA VAL A 551 -8.45 24.38 17.44
C VAL A 551 -7.68 23.08 17.59
N GLU A 552 -6.66 22.91 16.76
CA GLU A 552 -5.64 21.88 16.92
C GLU A 552 -4.48 22.40 17.78
N TYR A 553 -3.91 21.56 18.63
CA TYR A 553 -2.74 21.90 19.44
C TYR A 553 -2.08 20.65 20.00
N ARG A 554 -0.82 20.78 20.42
CA ARG A 554 -0.11 19.72 21.13
C ARG A 554 -0.12 20.00 22.62
N ALA A 555 -0.43 18.98 23.42
CA ALA A 555 -0.32 19.04 24.87
C ALA A 555 0.53 17.90 25.41
N ARG A 556 1.26 18.15 26.50
CA ARG A 556 2.12 17.18 27.15
C ARG A 556 1.33 16.36 28.17
N ASN A 557 1.28 15.04 28.00
CA ASN A 557 0.61 14.14 28.94
C ASN A 557 1.47 13.88 30.20
N ARG A 558 0.93 13.15 31.17
CA ARG A 558 1.58 12.78 32.43
C ARG A 558 2.88 11.99 32.24
N LYS A 559 3.03 11.28 31.12
CA LYS A 559 4.24 10.53 30.75
C LYS A 559 5.31 11.42 30.10
N GLY A 560 5.04 12.72 29.92
CA GLY A 560 5.95 13.67 29.27
C GLY A 560 5.90 13.62 27.74
N GLN A 561 4.94 12.91 27.14
CA GLN A 561 4.80 12.77 25.69
C GLN A 561 3.92 13.89 25.13
N TRP A 562 4.26 14.39 23.94
CA TRP A 562 3.43 15.33 23.19
C TRP A 562 2.30 14.57 22.48
N ILE A 563 1.06 14.94 22.76
CA ILE A 563 -0.15 14.38 22.14
C ILE A 563 -0.76 15.45 21.26
N LYS A 564 -1.10 15.10 20.01
CA LYS A 564 -1.85 15.99 19.12
C LYS A 564 -3.33 15.92 19.49
N LEU A 565 -3.92 17.08 19.75
CA LEU A 565 -5.29 17.23 20.19
C LEU A 565 -6.06 18.12 19.23
N HIS A 566 -7.32 17.79 19.02
CA HIS A 566 -8.25 18.59 18.26
C HIS A 566 -9.49 18.90 19.09
N CYS A 567 -9.66 20.17 19.46
CA CYS A 567 -10.75 20.62 20.33
C CYS A 567 -11.84 21.32 19.53
N ARG A 568 -13.10 20.94 19.77
CA ARG A 568 -14.29 21.58 19.22
C ARG A 568 -15.31 21.82 20.31
N GLY A 569 -15.87 23.03 20.35
CA GLY A 569 -16.88 23.39 21.35
C GLY A 569 -17.85 24.46 20.90
N HIS A 570 -18.96 24.53 21.62
CA HIS A 570 -20.05 25.46 21.37
C HIS A 570 -20.54 26.10 22.68
N VAL A 571 -20.93 27.37 22.60
CA VAL A 571 -21.48 28.16 23.70
C VAL A 571 -23.00 28.14 23.63
N ALA A 572 -23.63 27.50 24.61
CA ALA A 572 -25.06 27.66 24.86
C ALA A 572 -25.32 28.97 25.60
N GLN A 573 -26.21 29.78 25.05
CA GLN A 573 -26.66 31.05 25.62
C GLN A 573 -28.00 30.88 26.33
N ASN A 574 -28.28 31.72 27.34
CA ASN A 574 -29.60 31.79 27.96
C ASN A 574 -30.59 32.57 27.07
N SER A 575 -31.86 32.66 27.50
CA SER A 575 -32.92 33.38 26.76
C SER A 575 -32.67 34.89 26.61
N ALA A 576 -31.74 35.47 27.37
CA ALA A 576 -31.31 36.86 27.25
C ALA A 576 -30.09 37.03 26.30
N GLY A 577 -29.59 35.94 25.70
CA GLY A 577 -28.42 35.92 24.83
C GLY A 577 -27.08 35.88 25.57
N GLU A 578 -27.09 35.70 26.90
CA GLU A 578 -25.87 35.65 27.70
C GLU A 578 -25.25 34.23 27.66
N PRO A 579 -23.93 34.10 27.43
CA PRO A 579 -23.22 32.83 27.51
C PRO A 579 -23.41 32.14 28.87
N ARG A 580 -23.90 30.90 28.89
CA ARG A 580 -24.10 30.15 30.14
C ARG A 580 -23.22 28.92 30.24
N VAL A 581 -23.17 28.13 29.19
CA VAL A 581 -22.40 26.87 29.16
C VAL A 581 -21.55 26.83 27.92
N PHE A 582 -20.27 26.53 28.06
CA PHE A 582 -19.39 26.23 26.94
C PHE A 582 -18.95 24.78 27.04
N ALA A 583 -19.36 23.95 26.09
CA ALA A 583 -19.12 22.51 26.14
C ALA A 583 -18.63 21.98 24.80
N GLY A 584 -17.86 20.90 24.84
CA GLY A 584 -17.25 20.35 23.64
C GLY A 584 -16.45 19.08 23.89
N PHE A 585 -15.81 18.61 22.83
CA PHE A 585 -14.99 17.41 22.83
C PHE A 585 -13.56 17.75 22.40
N ILE A 586 -12.60 17.10 23.02
CA ILE A 586 -11.20 17.12 22.64
C ILE A 586 -10.85 15.72 22.14
N ALA A 587 -10.60 15.59 20.84
CA ALA A 587 -10.18 14.34 20.24
C ALA A 587 -8.66 14.14 20.41
N ASN A 588 -8.27 12.91 20.74
CA ASN A 588 -6.87 12.48 20.77
C ASN A 588 -6.45 11.95 19.39
N GLU A 589 -5.59 12.68 18.69
CA GLU A 589 -5.11 12.31 17.35
C GLU A 589 -3.81 11.50 17.38
N GLY A 590 -3.34 11.11 18.57
CA GLY A 590 -2.17 10.28 18.78
C GLY A 590 -0.92 11.04 19.23
N GLN A 591 0.14 10.27 19.49
CA GLN A 591 1.43 10.81 19.92
C GLN A 591 2.12 11.53 18.76
N TRP A 592 2.58 12.75 19.02
CA TRP A 592 3.38 13.52 18.08
C TRP A 592 4.86 13.14 18.21
N PHE A 593 5.49 12.81 17.08
CA PHE A 593 6.93 12.55 16.97
C PHE A 593 7.63 13.72 16.28
N PRO A 594 8.80 14.17 16.76
CA PRO A 594 9.55 15.27 16.14
C PRO A 594 9.90 15.07 14.66
N GLU A 595 9.89 13.82 14.18
CA GLU A 595 10.18 13.45 12.80
C GLU A 595 9.02 13.76 11.83
N TRP A 596 7.88 14.26 12.33
CA TRP A 596 6.70 14.63 11.54
C TRP A 596 6.72 16.09 11.07
N THR A 597 7.92 16.67 10.92
CA THR A 597 8.12 17.98 10.28
C THR A 597 9.28 17.91 9.29
N GLU A 598 8.99 17.42 8.09
CA GLU A 598 9.45 17.98 6.82
C GLU A 598 8.25 18.16 5.89
#